data_AF-T1BC58-F1
#
_entry.id   AF-T1BC58-F1
#
_cell.length_a   1.000
_cell.length_b   1.000
_cell.length_c   1.000
_cell.angle_alpha   90.00
_cell.angle_beta   90.00
_cell.angle_gamma   90.00
#
_symmetry.space_group_name_H-M   'P 1'
#
loop_
_entity.id
_entity.type
_entity.pdbx_description
1 polymer ?
#
loop_
_entity_poly.entity_id
_entity_poly.type
_entity_poly.pdbx_seq_one_letter_code
_entity_poly.pdbx_strand_id
1 'polypeptide(L)'
;LTQRSIAQFIRRRLAHYHFTVKGNHPALLGDLERYFAKRPGSAHFSQTSCGHGRIETRSIWVTDALNAYLDFPALAQAFLIERQVIEKKTGKTSRDLAYGITSRPASEASPERLLEINRGHWVIENRCHYVIDWNFDEDRSRIRCGHGPENVSRLRRFAVSLIHSNARPQGRRNTAPPQSQRA
;
A
#
# COMPACT_ATOMS: atom_id res chain seq x y z
N LEU A 1 -7.31 -19.23 -0.71
CA LEU A 1 -6.02 -18.90 -1.35
C LEU A 1 -5.35 -17.77 -0.56
N THR A 2 -4.85 -18.07 0.63
CA THR A 2 -5.08 -17.11 1.73
C THR A 2 -4.03 -16.02 1.91
N GLN A 3 -2.78 -16.20 1.48
CA GLN A 3 -1.71 -15.18 1.30
C GLN A 3 -0.35 -15.90 1.25
N ARG A 4 -0.20 -17.02 1.97
CA ARG A 4 1.01 -17.86 1.96
C ARG A 4 1.29 -18.49 0.58
N SER A 5 0.26 -19.03 -0.08
CA SER A 5 0.40 -19.57 -1.44
C SER A 5 0.80 -18.50 -2.45
N ILE A 6 0.29 -17.28 -2.29
CA ILE A 6 0.64 -16.12 -3.10
C ILE A 6 2.09 -15.69 -2.81
N ALA A 7 2.50 -15.65 -1.54
CA ALA A 7 3.88 -15.37 -1.15
C ALA A 7 4.86 -16.34 -1.82
N GLN A 8 4.59 -17.65 -1.76
CA GLN A 8 5.40 -18.67 -2.43
C GLN A 8 5.44 -18.47 -3.94
N PHE A 9 4.30 -18.19 -4.57
CA PHE A 9 4.20 -17.93 -6.00
C PHE A 9 5.01 -16.69 -6.44
N ILE A 10 4.97 -15.62 -5.65
CA ILE A 10 5.75 -14.40 -5.86
C ILE A 10 7.24 -14.69 -5.72
N ARG A 11 7.64 -15.40 -4.66
CA ARG A 11 9.05 -15.75 -4.42
C ARG A 11 9.62 -16.70 -5.46
N ARG A 12 8.84 -17.65 -5.98
CA ARG A 12 9.23 -18.50 -7.12
C ARG A 12 9.58 -17.71 -8.38
N ARG A 13 9.08 -16.47 -8.52
CA ARG A 13 9.41 -15.53 -9.60
C ARG A 13 10.47 -14.51 -9.20
N LEU A 14 11.18 -14.72 -8.10
CA LEU A 14 12.20 -13.82 -7.57
C LEU A 14 11.67 -12.40 -7.26
N ALA A 15 10.35 -12.23 -7.14
CA ALA A 15 9.71 -10.98 -6.76
C ALA A 15 9.52 -10.91 -5.25
N HIS A 16 9.31 -9.71 -4.69
CA HIS A 16 9.05 -9.53 -3.26
C HIS A 16 7.60 -9.14 -3.01
N TYR A 17 7.04 -9.61 -1.91
CA TYR A 17 5.72 -9.18 -1.45
C TYR A 17 5.84 -8.13 -0.36
N HIS A 18 4.77 -7.33 -0.24
CA HIS A 18 4.52 -6.41 0.86
C HIS A 18 3.03 -6.55 1.18
N PHE A 19 2.70 -7.21 2.30
CA PHE A 19 1.33 -7.55 2.65
C PHE A 19 0.90 -6.86 3.93
N THR A 20 -0.30 -6.28 3.89
CA THR A 20 -1.03 -5.88 5.09
C THR A 20 -1.73 -7.10 5.67
N VAL A 21 -1.48 -7.39 6.94
CA VAL A 21 -2.12 -8.46 7.68
C VAL A 21 -3.41 -7.92 8.30
N LYS A 22 -4.53 -8.58 8.03
CA LYS A 22 -5.88 -8.23 8.52
C LYS A 22 -6.50 -9.43 9.24
N GLY A 23 -7.73 -9.28 9.72
CA GLY A 23 -8.45 -10.30 10.49
C GLY A 23 -8.69 -11.65 9.79
N ASN A 24 -8.40 -11.75 8.49
CA ASN A 24 -8.40 -13.03 7.77
C ASN A 24 -7.19 -13.93 8.10
N HIS A 25 -6.21 -13.43 8.87
CA HIS A 25 -5.08 -14.20 9.42
C HIS A 25 -4.93 -13.94 10.93
N PRO A 26 -5.84 -14.47 11.76
CA PRO A 26 -5.95 -14.08 13.16
C PRO A 26 -4.72 -14.44 13.99
N ALA A 27 -4.07 -15.60 13.75
CA ALA A 27 -2.87 -15.99 14.47
C ALA A 27 -1.69 -15.04 14.18
N LEU A 28 -1.39 -14.83 12.90
CA LEU A 28 -0.33 -13.91 12.48
C LEU A 28 -0.59 -12.48 12.95
N LEU A 29 -1.84 -12.02 12.86
CA LEU A 29 -2.21 -10.70 13.35
C LEU A 29 -2.00 -10.60 14.87
N GLY A 30 -2.44 -11.59 15.64
CA GLY A 30 -2.28 -11.61 17.09
C GLY A 30 -0.82 -11.62 17.53
N ASP A 31 0.06 -12.34 16.82
CA ASP A 31 1.51 -12.33 17.08
C ASP A 31 2.12 -10.95 16.83
N LEU A 32 1.74 -10.29 15.73
CA LEU A 32 2.18 -8.93 15.40
C LEU A 32 1.66 -7.91 16.42
N GLU A 33 0.38 -7.97 16.76
CA GLU A 33 -0.25 -7.12 17.77
C GLU A 33 0.45 -7.27 19.12
N ARG A 34 0.73 -8.51 19.54
CA ARG A 34 1.44 -8.79 20.79
C ARG A 34 2.85 -8.22 20.80
N TYR A 35 3.60 -8.39 19.71
CA TYR A 35 4.96 -7.85 19.60
C TYR A 35 4.96 -6.32 19.65
N PHE A 36 4.10 -5.69 18.85
CA PHE A 36 4.00 -4.24 18.77
C PHE A 36 3.15 -3.60 19.87
N ALA A 37 2.56 -4.37 20.80
CA ALA A 37 1.82 -3.79 21.93
C ALA A 37 2.73 -2.91 22.80
N LYS A 38 4.00 -3.31 22.95
CA LYS A 38 5.03 -2.60 23.73
C LYS A 38 6.01 -1.83 22.84
N ARG A 39 5.55 -1.29 21.71
CA ARG A 39 6.36 -0.66 20.64
C ARG A 39 7.71 -0.14 21.13
N PRO A 40 8.83 -0.48 20.49
CA PRO A 40 10.11 0.05 20.88
C PRO A 40 10.10 1.58 20.68
N GLY A 41 10.11 2.33 21.78
CA GLY A 41 10.29 3.78 21.83
C GLY A 41 9.75 4.59 20.64
N SER A 42 10.64 5.37 20.03
CA SER A 42 10.33 6.21 18.87
C SER A 42 10.15 5.38 17.59
N ALA A 43 9.30 5.86 16.68
CA ALA A 43 9.16 5.27 15.35
C ALA A 43 10.49 5.28 14.60
N HIS A 44 10.74 4.23 13.79
CA HIS A 44 11.94 4.16 12.96
C HIS A 44 11.91 5.18 11.82
N PHE A 45 10.72 5.57 11.38
CA PHE A 45 10.52 6.69 10.48
C PHE A 45 9.14 7.30 10.71
N SER A 46 9.02 8.61 10.49
CA SER A 46 7.77 9.34 10.60
C SER A 46 7.70 10.44 9.55
N GLN A 47 6.53 10.61 8.93
CA GLN A 47 6.28 11.65 7.95
C GLN A 47 4.96 12.35 8.28
N THR A 48 5.01 13.69 8.34
CA THR A 48 3.82 14.52 8.53
C THR A 48 3.50 15.27 7.24
N SER A 49 2.23 15.29 6.87
CA SER A 49 1.70 16.04 5.75
C SER A 49 0.52 16.90 6.20
N CYS A 50 0.32 18.02 5.52
CA CYS A 50 -0.64 19.04 5.92
C CYS A 50 -1.40 19.49 4.68
N GLY A 51 -2.71 19.25 4.61
CA GLY A 51 -3.49 19.52 3.40
C GLY A 51 -4.97 19.21 3.57
N HIS A 52 -5.82 19.81 2.74
CA HIS A 52 -7.27 19.57 2.71
C HIS A 52 -7.96 19.69 4.10
N GLY A 53 -7.50 20.63 4.92
CA GLY A 53 -8.05 20.85 6.27
C GLY A 53 -7.62 19.83 7.33
N ARG A 54 -6.65 18.95 7.03
CA ARG A 54 -6.15 17.91 7.93
C ARG A 54 -4.64 17.99 8.08
N ILE A 55 -4.15 17.53 9.23
CA ILE A 55 -2.74 17.23 9.49
C ILE A 55 -2.67 15.73 9.66
N GLU A 56 -1.86 15.07 8.86
CA GLU A 56 -1.74 13.62 8.87
C GLU A 56 -0.29 13.24 9.12
N THR A 57 -0.06 12.48 10.20
CA THR A 57 1.23 11.91 10.56
C THR A 57 1.17 10.40 10.36
N ARG A 58 2.13 9.87 9.62
CA ARG A 58 2.33 8.42 9.46
C ARG A 58 3.66 8.03 10.07
N SER A 59 3.63 7.04 10.95
CA SER A 59 4.80 6.52 11.64
C SER A 59 4.91 5.02 11.41
N ILE A 60 6.14 4.52 11.28
CA ILE A 60 6.40 3.10 11.04
C ILE A 60 7.42 2.54 12.03
N TRP A 61 7.12 1.35 12.54
CA TRP A 61 8.02 0.50 13.31
C TRP A 61 8.25 -0.77 12.51
N VAL A 62 9.49 -1.25 12.48
CA VAL A 62 9.90 -2.39 11.66
C VAL A 62 10.73 -3.33 12.50
N THR A 63 10.63 -4.64 12.29
CA THR A 63 11.42 -5.64 13.01
C THR A 63 11.71 -6.84 12.12
N ASP A 64 12.85 -7.46 12.33
CA ASP A 64 13.24 -8.78 11.82
C ASP A 64 13.26 -9.84 12.94
N ALA A 65 13.10 -9.45 14.21
CA ALA A 65 13.15 -10.35 15.36
C ALA A 65 12.06 -11.43 15.33
N LEU A 66 10.96 -11.17 14.63
CA LEU A 66 9.87 -12.13 14.45
C LEU A 66 10.13 -13.17 13.36
N ASN A 67 11.17 -13.02 12.54
CA ASN A 67 11.39 -13.89 11.37
C ASN A 67 11.63 -15.35 11.74
N ALA A 68 12.30 -15.60 12.87
CA ALA A 68 12.57 -16.97 13.35
C ALA A 68 11.34 -17.62 14.00
N TYR A 69 10.40 -16.81 14.48
CA TYR A 69 9.19 -17.26 15.18
C TYR A 69 8.00 -17.44 14.23
N LEU A 70 7.83 -16.51 13.28
CA LEU A 70 6.72 -16.52 12.33
C LEU A 70 7.02 -17.48 11.17
N ASP A 71 6.26 -18.56 11.07
CA ASP A 71 6.28 -19.46 9.91
C ASP A 71 5.57 -18.83 8.71
N PHE A 72 6.23 -17.89 8.03
CA PHE A 72 5.74 -17.26 6.81
C PHE A 72 6.78 -17.31 5.68
N PRO A 73 6.39 -17.69 4.43
CA PRO A 73 7.34 -17.89 3.34
C PRO A 73 8.25 -16.68 3.06
N ALA A 74 9.56 -16.88 3.17
CA ALA A 74 10.59 -15.87 2.91
C ALA A 74 10.35 -14.54 3.65
N LEU A 75 9.79 -14.58 4.86
CA LEU A 75 9.62 -13.40 5.70
C LEU A 75 10.98 -12.80 6.03
N ALA A 76 11.11 -11.50 5.83
CA ALA A 76 12.34 -10.76 6.08
C ALA A 76 12.15 -9.59 7.04
N GLN A 77 10.97 -8.95 7.03
CA GLN A 77 10.61 -7.92 8.00
C GLN A 77 9.12 -7.94 8.30
N ALA A 78 8.76 -7.67 9.54
CA ALA A 78 7.42 -7.32 10.00
C ALA A 78 7.36 -5.83 10.36
N PHE A 79 6.20 -5.20 10.21
CA PHE A 79 6.04 -3.78 10.48
C PHE A 79 4.66 -3.42 11.02
N LEU A 80 4.62 -2.32 11.76
CA LEU A 80 3.43 -1.60 12.17
C LEU A 80 3.49 -0.20 11.57
N ILE A 81 2.42 0.20 10.90
CA ILE A 81 2.18 1.57 10.48
C ILE A 81 1.07 2.15 11.33
N GLU A 82 1.32 3.32 11.88
CA GLU A 82 0.32 4.16 12.51
C GLU A 82 0.01 5.36 11.63
N ARG A 83 -1.28 5.65 11.48
CA ARG A 83 -1.77 6.88 10.88
C ARG A 83 -2.53 7.66 11.94
N GLN A 84 -2.04 8.85 12.25
CA GLN A 84 -2.75 9.83 13.07
C GLN A 84 -3.23 10.97 12.18
N VAL A 85 -4.52 11.32 12.28
CA VAL A 85 -5.12 12.43 11.54
C VAL A 85 -5.71 13.42 12.52
N ILE A 86 -5.37 14.69 12.37
CA ILE A 86 -5.93 15.80 13.13
C ILE A 86 -6.70 16.69 12.16
N GLU A 87 -7.99 16.90 12.42
CA GLU A 87 -8.81 17.86 11.70
C GLU A 87 -8.52 19.28 12.21
N LYS A 88 -8.04 20.17 11.33
CA LYS A 88 -7.62 21.52 11.74
C LYS A 88 -8.75 22.38 12.30
N LYS A 89 -9.98 22.19 11.80
CA LYS A 89 -11.15 22.99 12.19
C LYS A 89 -11.72 22.57 13.55
N THR A 90 -11.71 21.28 13.83
CA THR A 90 -12.41 20.69 14.98
C THR A 90 -11.44 20.24 16.07
N GLY A 91 -10.15 20.09 15.76
CA GLY A 91 -9.15 19.48 16.62
C GLY A 91 -9.33 17.97 16.79
N LYS A 92 -10.34 17.36 16.15
CA LYS A 92 -10.62 15.92 16.29
C LYS A 92 -9.44 15.11 15.77
N THR A 93 -9.01 14.16 16.58
CA THR A 93 -7.91 13.25 16.25
C THR A 93 -8.47 11.85 16.01
N SER A 94 -8.04 11.20 14.93
CA SER A 94 -8.24 9.77 14.70
C SER A 94 -6.91 9.06 14.56
N ARG A 95 -6.91 7.76 14.89
CA ARG A 95 -5.73 6.90 14.87
C ARG A 95 -6.09 5.56 14.26
N ASP A 96 -5.32 5.13 13.28
CA ASP A 96 -5.48 3.84 12.61
C ASP A 96 -4.16 3.08 12.61
N LEU A 97 -4.22 1.77 12.88
CA LEU A 97 -3.08 0.87 12.89
C LEU A 97 -3.18 -0.10 11.73
N ALA A 98 -2.05 -0.35 11.05
CA ALA A 98 -1.93 -1.34 10.00
C ALA A 98 -0.69 -2.19 10.23
N TYR A 99 -0.89 -3.50 10.39
CA TYR A 99 0.17 -4.47 10.55
C TYR A 99 0.53 -5.08 9.20
N GLY A 100 1.79 -5.43 9.01
CA GLY A 100 2.22 -6.03 7.76
C GLY A 100 3.53 -6.78 7.83
N ILE A 101 3.81 -7.49 6.74
CA ILE A 101 4.99 -8.31 6.55
C ILE A 101 5.52 -8.16 5.13
N THR A 102 6.84 -8.33 4.96
CA THR A 102 7.49 -8.27 3.66
C THR A 102 8.62 -9.30 3.57
N SER A 103 8.86 -9.76 2.34
CA SER A 103 10.05 -10.55 2.01
C SER A 103 11.26 -9.70 1.60
N ARG A 104 11.18 -8.37 1.66
CA ARG A 104 12.36 -7.51 1.44
C ARG A 104 13.16 -7.42 2.74
N PRO A 105 14.48 -7.66 2.71
CA PRO A 105 15.33 -7.44 3.88
C PRO A 105 15.54 -5.95 4.13
N ALA A 106 15.98 -5.61 5.35
CA ALA A 106 16.25 -4.23 5.75
C ALA A 106 17.29 -3.52 4.87
N SER A 107 18.22 -4.27 4.28
CA SER A 107 19.21 -3.77 3.33
C SER A 107 18.61 -3.28 2.00
N GLU A 108 17.44 -3.80 1.61
CA GLU A 108 16.75 -3.42 0.36
C GLU A 108 15.52 -2.53 0.58
N ALA A 109 14.96 -2.53 1.80
CA ALA A 109 13.80 -1.75 2.15
C ALA A 109 13.97 -1.11 3.53
N SER A 110 14.32 0.18 3.53
CA SER A 110 14.31 1.01 4.72
C SER A 110 12.86 1.20 5.24
N PRO A 111 12.69 1.60 6.51
CA PRO A 111 11.37 1.94 7.05
C PRO A 111 10.63 3.00 6.23
N GLU A 112 11.34 4.04 5.76
CA GLU A 112 10.80 5.04 4.84
C GLU A 112 10.28 4.40 3.55
N ARG A 113 11.08 3.55 2.92
CA ARG A 113 10.70 2.87 1.68
C ARG A 113 9.49 1.94 1.86
N LEU A 114 9.40 1.24 2.99
CA LEU A 114 8.24 0.41 3.32
C LEU A 114 6.97 1.26 3.46
N LEU A 115 7.08 2.44 4.08
CA LEU A 115 5.96 3.36 4.23
C LEU A 115 5.50 3.93 2.88
N GLU A 116 6.44 4.27 1.99
CA GLU A 116 6.15 4.69 0.61
C GLU A 116 5.43 3.60 -0.19
N ILE A 117 5.93 2.36 -0.14
CA ILE A 117 5.32 1.22 -0.82
C ILE A 117 3.89 1.03 -0.32
N ASN A 118 3.70 1.04 1.01
CA ASN A 118 2.38 0.91 1.61
C ASN A 118 1.43 2.00 1.10
N ARG A 119 1.86 3.26 1.09
CA ARG A 119 1.09 4.39 0.57
C ARG A 119 0.76 4.24 -0.92
N GLY A 120 1.70 3.77 -1.73
CA GLY A 120 1.49 3.50 -3.15
C GLY A 120 0.40 2.45 -3.38
N HIS A 121 0.39 1.38 -2.59
CA HIS A 121 -0.67 0.37 -2.63
C HIS A 121 -2.05 0.96 -2.33
N TRP A 122 -2.18 1.77 -1.28
CA TRP A 122 -3.45 2.43 -0.93
C TRP A 122 -3.95 3.38 -2.03
N VAL A 123 -3.05 4.08 -2.72
CA VAL A 123 -3.45 4.96 -3.83
C VAL A 123 -4.02 4.15 -5.00
N ILE A 124 -3.44 2.99 -5.30
CA ILE A 124 -3.96 2.09 -6.34
C ILE A 124 -5.33 1.55 -5.94
N GLU A 125 -5.45 1.07 -4.70
CA GLU A 125 -6.71 0.54 -4.18
C GLU A 125 -7.81 1.61 -4.22
N ASN A 126 -7.56 2.79 -3.66
CA ASN A 126 -8.55 3.87 -3.66
C ASN A 126 -8.93 4.34 -5.07
N ARG A 127 -7.97 4.45 -6.01
CA ARG A 127 -8.27 4.92 -7.37
C ARG A 127 -9.04 3.88 -8.18
N CYS A 128 -8.66 2.61 -8.08
CA CYS A 128 -9.32 1.55 -8.84
C CYS A 128 -10.68 1.21 -8.24
N HIS A 129 -10.74 0.95 -6.93
CA HIS A 129 -11.98 0.51 -6.27
C HIS A 129 -13.05 1.60 -6.31
N TYR A 130 -12.72 2.85 -5.94
CA TYR A 130 -13.72 3.93 -5.99
C TYR A 130 -14.32 4.12 -7.40
N VAL A 131 -13.49 4.06 -8.45
CA VAL A 131 -13.99 4.24 -9.82
C VAL A 131 -14.87 3.06 -10.23
N ILE A 132 -14.48 1.84 -9.87
CA ILE A 132 -15.21 0.61 -10.20
C ILE A 132 -16.53 0.54 -9.42
N ASP A 133 -16.51 0.82 -8.13
CA ASP A 133 -17.68 0.71 -7.26
C ASP A 133 -18.67 1.85 -7.54
N TRP A 134 -18.17 3.07 -7.77
CA TRP A 134 -19.04 4.25 -7.94
C TRP A 134 -19.48 4.48 -9.40
N ASN A 135 -18.61 4.30 -10.39
CA ASN A 135 -18.95 4.59 -11.80
C ASN A 135 -19.43 3.36 -12.55
N PHE A 136 -19.00 2.15 -12.15
CA PHE A 136 -19.41 0.91 -12.80
C PHE A 136 -20.43 0.11 -11.99
N ASP A 137 -20.82 0.62 -10.81
CA ASP A 137 -21.81 0.04 -9.89
C ASP A 137 -21.58 -1.47 -9.72
N GLU A 138 -20.30 -1.87 -9.62
CA GLU A 138 -19.90 -3.27 -9.66
C GLU A 138 -20.57 -4.07 -8.53
N ASP A 139 -20.73 -3.46 -7.36
CA ASP A 139 -21.41 -4.05 -6.20
C ASP A 139 -22.89 -4.37 -6.45
N ARG A 140 -23.58 -3.62 -7.31
CA ARG A 140 -24.99 -3.88 -7.65
C ARG A 140 -25.17 -4.71 -8.92
N SER A 141 -24.07 -5.09 -9.57
CA SER A 141 -24.10 -5.88 -10.80
C SER A 141 -24.80 -7.23 -10.58
N ARG A 142 -25.84 -7.50 -11.37
CA ARG A 142 -26.64 -8.75 -11.29
C ARG A 142 -26.08 -9.91 -12.10
N ILE A 143 -24.96 -9.70 -12.79
CA ILE A 143 -24.30 -10.72 -13.62
C ILE A 143 -23.65 -11.76 -12.70
N ARG A 144 -24.15 -13.01 -12.73
CA ARG A 144 -23.73 -14.09 -11.81
C ARG A 144 -23.48 -15.45 -12.47
N CYS A 145 -23.69 -15.58 -13.77
CA CYS A 145 -23.63 -16.88 -14.47
C CYS A 145 -22.37 -17.04 -15.31
N GLY A 146 -21.80 -18.25 -15.32
CA GLY A 146 -20.65 -18.63 -16.13
C GLY A 146 -19.43 -17.73 -15.90
N HIS A 147 -18.70 -17.40 -16.96
CA HIS A 147 -17.56 -16.47 -16.92
C HIS A 147 -17.96 -14.98 -16.94
N GLY A 148 -19.26 -14.68 -16.88
CA GLY A 148 -19.80 -13.32 -16.95
C GLY A 148 -19.21 -12.36 -15.89
N PRO A 149 -19.19 -12.73 -14.59
CA PRO A 149 -18.61 -11.87 -13.55
C PRO A 149 -17.13 -11.55 -13.82
N GLU A 150 -16.33 -12.57 -14.14
CA GLU A 150 -14.90 -12.40 -14.36
C GLU A 150 -14.58 -11.56 -15.61
N ASN A 151 -15.28 -11.81 -16.72
CA ASN A 151 -15.10 -11.07 -17.96
C ASN A 151 -15.44 -9.59 -17.80
N VAL A 152 -16.54 -9.29 -17.11
CA VAL A 152 -16.98 -7.91 -16.88
C VAL A 152 -16.03 -7.17 -15.95
N SER A 153 -15.56 -7.80 -14.86
CA SER A 153 -14.57 -7.17 -13.99
C SER A 153 -13.24 -6.90 -14.72
N ARG A 154 -12.80 -7.78 -15.63
CA ARG A 154 -11.61 -7.55 -16.47
C ARG A 154 -11.81 -6.37 -17.41
N LEU A 155 -12.95 -6.27 -18.10
CA LEU A 155 -13.27 -5.16 -19.00
C LEU A 155 -13.35 -3.81 -18.27
N ARG A 156 -13.99 -3.78 -17.09
CA ARG A 156 -14.04 -2.57 -16.24
C ARG A 156 -12.66 -2.11 -15.83
N ARG A 157 -11.82 -3.03 -15.34
CA ARG A 157 -10.42 -2.72 -14.96
C ARG A 157 -9.59 -2.24 -16.15
N PHE A 158 -9.80 -2.80 -17.34
CA PHE A 158 -9.17 -2.34 -18.58
C PHE A 158 -9.59 -0.90 -18.94
N ALA A 159 -10.89 -0.61 -18.91
CA ALA A 159 -11.41 0.74 -19.17
C ALA A 159 -10.87 1.77 -18.17
N VAL A 160 -10.82 1.42 -16.87
CA VAL A 160 -10.21 2.28 -15.84
C VAL A 160 -8.74 2.54 -16.14
N SER A 161 -7.98 1.52 -16.53
CA SER A 161 -6.57 1.68 -16.90
C SER A 161 -6.37 2.64 -18.08
N LEU A 162 -7.22 2.56 -19.10
CA LEU A 162 -7.21 3.44 -20.29
C LEU A 162 -7.52 4.91 -19.94
N ILE A 163 -8.53 5.13 -19.09
CA ILE A 163 -8.89 6.48 -18.63
C ILE A 163 -7.72 7.10 -17.86
N HIS A 164 -7.07 6.33 -17.00
CA HIS A 164 -5.91 6.79 -16.25
C HIS A 164 -4.67 7.03 -17.12
N SER A 165 -4.46 6.27 -18.20
CA SER A 165 -3.35 6.51 -19.13
C SER A 165 -3.56 7.77 -19.97
N ASN A 166 -4.80 8.08 -20.34
CA ASN A 166 -5.14 9.25 -21.16
C ASN A 166 -5.30 10.54 -20.34
N ALA A 167 -5.49 10.46 -19.02
CA ALA A 167 -5.58 11.61 -18.13
C ALA A 167 -4.22 12.17 -17.66
N ARG A 168 -3.09 11.55 -18.04
CA ARG A 168 -1.78 12.18 -17.87
C ARG A 168 -1.65 13.31 -18.90
N PRO A 169 -1.46 14.59 -18.51
CA PRO A 169 -1.16 15.62 -19.50
C PRO A 169 0.12 15.20 -20.23
N GLN A 170 0.05 15.14 -21.56
CA GLN A 170 1.21 15.02 -22.43
C GLN A 170 2.08 16.27 -22.22
N GLY A 171 2.98 16.18 -21.24
CA GLY A 171 3.91 17.25 -20.89
C GLY A 171 5.02 17.36 -21.94
N ARG A 172 4.93 18.45 -22.71
CA ARG A 172 6.02 19.24 -23.32
C ARG A 172 7.14 18.47 -24.03
N ARG A 173 7.17 18.59 -25.36
CA ARG A 173 8.36 18.35 -26.18
C ARG A 173 9.52 19.22 -25.66
N ASN A 174 10.67 18.58 -25.44
CA ASN A 174 11.94 19.24 -25.14
C ASN A 174 12.29 20.26 -26.22
N THR A 175 12.41 21.53 -25.84
CA THR A 175 13.24 22.49 -26.58
C THR A 175 14.50 22.74 -25.75
N ALA A 176 15.64 22.26 -26.23
CA ALA A 176 16.95 22.57 -25.67
C ALA A 176 17.23 24.08 -25.80
N PRO A 177 17.93 24.72 -24.84
CA PRO A 177 18.33 26.12 -24.98
C PRO A 177 19.49 26.25 -26.00
N PRO A 178 19.52 27.32 -26.80
CA PRO A 178 20.64 27.59 -27.70
C PRO A 178 21.90 27.97 -26.90
N GLN A 179 23.02 27.36 -27.27
CA GLN A 179 24.35 27.70 -26.75
C GLN A 179 24.75 29.08 -27.27
N SER A 180 24.91 30.06 -26.39
CA SER A 180 25.64 31.30 -26.73
C SER A 180 27.13 31.05 -26.55
N GLN A 181 27.84 31.02 -27.68
CA GLN A 181 29.30 31.08 -27.70
C GLN A 181 29.75 32.49 -27.31
N ARG A 182 30.78 32.52 -26.47
CA ARG A 182 31.56 33.72 -26.13
C ARG A 182 32.32 34.21 -27.36
N ALA A 183 32.34 35.52 -27.55
CA ALA A 183 33.40 36.27 -28.20
C ALA A 183 33.70 37.47 -27.31
#